data_AF-A0A258ZWC3-F1
#
_entry.id   AF-A0A258ZWC3-F1
#
_cell.length_a   1.000
_cell.length_b   1.000
_cell.length_c   1.000
_cell.angle_alpha   90.00
_cell.angle_beta   90.00
_cell.angle_gamma   90.00
#
_symmetry.space_group_name_H-M   'P 1'
#
loop_
_entity.id
_entity.type
_entity.pdbx_description
1 polymer ?
#
loop_
_entity_poly.entity_id
_entity_poly.type
_entity_poly.pdbx_seq_one_letter_code
_entity_poly.pdbx_strand_id
1 'polypeptide(L)'
;MPRLVLEARRIASSVQHGLHGRRRVGTGENFWQYRRFADGEPAARVDWRRSARDDHLYVREREWEAAHTVWIWPNLSPSMDYASPRLPPKRERALVLAFAL
;
A
#
# COMPACT_ATOMS: atom_id res chain seq x y z
N MET A 1 3.15 28.50 -0.43
CA MET A 1 3.22 27.12 -1.00
C MET A 1 4.31 26.23 -0.41
N PRO A 2 5.58 26.66 -0.18
CA PRO A 2 6.65 25.75 0.28
C PRO A 2 6.32 24.98 1.57
N ARG A 3 5.65 25.63 2.53
CA ARG A 3 5.22 25.02 3.80
C ARG A 3 4.29 23.82 3.61
N LEU A 4 3.27 23.93 2.75
CA LEU A 4 2.27 22.86 2.55
C LEU A 4 2.88 21.63 1.89
N VAL A 5 3.81 21.83 0.96
CA VAL A 5 4.55 20.74 0.31
C VAL A 5 5.44 20.01 1.31
N LEU A 6 6.12 20.73 2.21
CA LEU A 6 6.92 20.12 3.27
C LEU A 6 6.06 19.32 4.26
N GLU A 7 4.85 19.81 4.58
CA GLU A 7 3.88 19.07 5.40
C GLU A 7 3.39 17.81 4.69
N ALA A 8 3.04 17.92 3.40
CA ALA A 8 2.63 16.79 2.59
C ALA A 8 3.71 15.70 2.51
N ARG A 9 4.97 16.07 2.31
CA ARG A 9 6.10 15.11 2.31
C ARG A 9 6.24 14.36 3.63
N ARG A 10 6.06 15.05 4.76
CA ARG A 10 6.07 14.41 6.08
C ARG A 10 4.94 13.39 6.20
N ILE A 11 3.74 13.74 5.76
CA ILE A 11 2.60 12.83 5.77
C ILE A 11 2.85 11.63 4.85
N ALA A 12 3.25 11.87 3.59
CA ALA A 12 3.57 10.82 2.63
C ALA A 12 4.62 9.84 3.16
N SER A 13 5.65 10.34 3.87
CA SER A 13 6.67 9.48 4.48
C SER A 13 6.16 8.60 5.63
N SER A 14 5.08 9.03 6.30
CA SER A 14 4.42 8.29 7.38
C SER A 14 3.27 7.41 6.91
N VAL A 15 2.77 7.62 5.69
CA VAL A 15 1.83 6.73 5.01
C VAL A 15 2.63 5.50 4.61
N GLN A 16 2.81 4.59 5.57
CA GLN A 16 3.08 3.21 5.20
C GLN A 16 1.87 2.74 4.39
N HIS A 17 2.12 2.03 3.28
CA HIS A 17 1.08 1.28 2.58
C HIS A 17 0.30 0.54 3.65
N GLY A 18 -0.92 0.99 3.91
CA GLY A 18 -1.72 0.45 5.00
C GLY A 18 -1.80 -1.05 4.75
N LEU A 19 -1.21 -1.84 5.64
CA LEU A 19 -1.34 -3.29 5.71
C LEU A 19 -2.83 -3.58 5.86
N HIS A 20 -3.57 -3.54 4.75
CA HIS A 20 -4.95 -3.96 4.72
C HIS A 20 -4.92 -5.43 5.10
N GLY A 21 -5.30 -5.70 6.34
CA GLY A 21 -5.07 -6.94 7.08
C GLY A 21 -5.84 -8.15 6.57
N ARG A 22 -6.00 -8.32 5.26
CA ARG A 22 -6.29 -9.62 4.66
C ARG A 22 -4.97 -10.32 4.41
N ARG A 23 -4.44 -10.93 5.48
CA ARG A 23 -3.38 -11.94 5.45
C ARG A 23 -3.85 -13.14 4.61
N ARG A 24 -3.86 -12.98 3.29
CA ARG A 24 -4.36 -13.95 2.32
C ARG A 24 -3.30 -14.15 1.24
N VAL A 25 -3.16 -15.41 0.80
CA VAL A 25 -2.34 -15.75 -0.37
C VAL A 25 -2.97 -15.13 -1.62
N GLY A 26 -2.16 -14.52 -2.48
CA GLY A 26 -2.66 -14.00 -3.74
C GLY A 26 -1.60 -13.38 -4.66
N THR A 27 -2.08 -12.60 -5.62
CA THR A 27 -1.27 -11.96 -6.66
C THR A 27 -0.61 -10.69 -6.13
N GLY A 28 0.47 -10.83 -5.38
CA GLY A 28 1.37 -9.73 -5.06
C GLY A 28 2.82 -10.07 -5.42
N GLU A 29 3.73 -9.17 -5.11
CA GLU A 29 5.17 -9.39 -5.32
C GLU A 29 5.87 -9.83 -4.03
N ASN A 30 5.32 -9.47 -2.87
CA ASN A 30 5.92 -9.79 -1.59
C ASN A 30 5.78 -11.25 -1.20
N PHE A 31 6.83 -11.79 -0.56
CA PHE A 31 6.84 -13.15 -0.04
C PHE A 31 5.88 -13.28 1.15
N TRP A 32 5.02 -14.31 1.11
CA TRP A 32 4.12 -14.63 2.22
C TRP A 32 4.64 -15.81 3.05
N GLN A 33 4.69 -17.00 2.44
CA GLN A 33 5.17 -18.22 3.10
C GLN A 33 5.64 -19.27 2.08
N TYR A 34 6.29 -20.32 2.56
CA TYR A 34 6.44 -21.56 1.81
C TYR A 34 5.37 -22.54 2.25
N ARG A 35 4.69 -23.17 1.29
CA ARG A 35 3.75 -24.27 1.53
C ARG A 35 4.26 -25.54 0.84
N ARG A 36 3.94 -26.71 1.38
CA ARG A 36 4.17 -27.98 0.67
C ARG A 36 3.38 -28.00 -0.63
N PHE A 37 4.03 -28.46 -1.69
CA PHE A 37 3.39 -28.74 -2.97
C PHE A 37 2.28 -29.78 -2.78
N ALA A 38 1.11 -29.52 -3.35
CA ALA A 38 -0.01 -30.46 -3.33
C ALA A 38 -0.20 -31.11 -4.70
N ASP A 39 -0.65 -32.35 -4.70
CA ASP A 39 -0.93 -33.10 -5.92
C ASP A 39 -2.01 -32.39 -6.75
N GLY A 40 -1.75 -32.26 -8.06
CA GLY A 40 -2.60 -31.52 -8.99
C GLY A 40 -2.18 -30.07 -9.24
N GLU A 41 -1.18 -29.53 -8.52
CA GLU A 41 -0.61 -28.22 -8.83
C GLU A 41 0.39 -28.29 -10.01
N PRO A 42 0.57 -27.20 -10.80
CA PRO A 42 1.59 -27.18 -11.85
C PRO A 42 3.01 -27.22 -11.29
N ALA A 43 3.86 -28.09 -11.84
CA ALA A 43 5.27 -28.20 -11.43
C ALA A 43 6.07 -26.88 -11.58
N ALA A 44 5.64 -25.97 -12.46
CA ALA A 44 6.24 -24.66 -12.64
C ALA A 44 6.14 -23.75 -11.39
N ARG A 45 5.26 -24.06 -10.43
CA ARG A 45 5.14 -23.34 -9.16
C ARG A 45 6.13 -23.78 -8.10
N VAL A 46 6.86 -24.87 -8.32
CA VAL A 46 7.83 -25.40 -7.37
C VAL A 46 9.03 -24.46 -7.27
N ASP A 47 9.35 -24.05 -6.04
CA ASP A 47 10.63 -23.41 -5.74
C ASP A 47 11.69 -24.50 -5.59
N TRP A 48 12.38 -24.80 -6.69
CA TRP A 48 13.43 -25.83 -6.72
C TRP A 48 14.60 -25.50 -5.79
N ARG A 49 14.89 -24.21 -5.57
CA ARG A 49 16.00 -23.79 -4.70
C ARG A 49 15.69 -24.04 -3.23
N ARG A 50 14.45 -23.82 -2.80
CA ARG A 50 14.00 -24.18 -1.45
C ARG A 50 13.90 -25.70 -1.31
N SER A 51 13.33 -26.37 -2.29
CA SER A 51 13.05 -27.82 -2.26
C SER A 51 14.32 -28.68 -2.28
N ALA A 52 15.40 -28.25 -2.96
CA ALA A 52 16.66 -29.00 -2.99
C ALA A 52 17.38 -29.15 -1.64
N ARG A 53 16.87 -28.53 -0.57
CA ARG A 53 17.44 -28.62 0.79
C ARG A 53 16.70 -29.59 1.70
N ASP A 54 15.64 -30.24 1.23
CA ASP A 54 14.74 -31.09 2.00
C ASP A 54 14.15 -32.19 1.10
N ASP A 55 13.51 -33.21 1.68
CA ASP A 55 12.86 -34.30 0.94
C ASP A 55 11.45 -33.94 0.45
N HIS A 56 11.08 -32.67 0.56
CA HIS A 56 9.75 -32.17 0.23
C HIS A 56 9.80 -31.06 -0.82
N LEU A 57 8.79 -31.07 -1.71
CA LEU A 57 8.58 -30.01 -2.68
C LEU A 57 7.83 -28.83 -2.04
N TYR A 58 8.33 -27.62 -2.28
CA TYR A 58 7.77 -26.39 -1.75
C TYR A 58 7.32 -25.45 -2.86
N VAL A 59 6.21 -24.76 -2.61
CA VAL A 59 5.71 -23.66 -3.41
C VAL A 59 5.90 -22.37 -2.62
N ARG A 60 6.44 -21.35 -3.27
CA ARG A 60 6.55 -20.00 -2.71
C ARG A 60 5.25 -19.26 -2.93
N GLU A 61 4.53 -18.94 -1.85
CA GLU A 61 3.32 -18.15 -1.90
C GLU A 61 3.63 -16.67 -1.70
N ARG A 62 2.80 -15.83 -2.31
CA ARG A 62 2.94 -14.38 -2.27
C ARG A 62 1.75 -13.75 -1.54
N GLU A 63 2.00 -12.60 -0.95
CA GLU A 63 0.97 -11.83 -0.27
C GLU A 63 -0.03 -11.31 -1.30
N TRP A 64 -1.32 -11.35 -0.99
CA TRP A 64 -2.31 -10.74 -1.86
C TRP A 64 -2.21 -9.22 -1.77
N GLU A 65 -1.71 -8.58 -2.83
CA GLU A 65 -1.64 -7.13 -2.94
C GLU A 65 -2.81 -6.63 -3.79
N ALA A 66 -3.73 -5.89 -3.17
CA ALA A 66 -4.82 -5.24 -3.88
C ALA A 66 -4.47 -3.77 -4.13
N ALA A 67 -3.85 -3.48 -5.27
CA ALA A 67 -3.63 -2.11 -5.70
C ALA A 67 -4.98 -1.47 -6.09
N HIS A 68 -5.38 -0.42 -5.36
CA HIS A 68 -6.53 0.40 -5.71
C HIS A 68 -6.03 1.76 -6.19
N THR A 69 -6.44 2.16 -7.39
CA THR A 69 -6.15 3.51 -7.90
C THR A 69 -7.24 4.46 -7.42
N VAL A 70 -6.83 5.52 -6.71
CA VAL A 70 -7.72 6.58 -6.25
C VAL A 70 -7.24 7.92 -6.83
N TRP A 71 -8.18 8.76 -7.24
CA TRP A 71 -7.91 10.11 -7.70
C TRP A 71 -8.37 11.11 -6.65
N ILE A 72 -7.52 12.06 -6.28
CA ILE A 72 -7.84 13.11 -5.32
C ILE A 72 -7.85 14.46 -6.04
N TRP A 73 -8.94 15.20 -5.91
CA TRP A 73 -9.09 16.53 -6.49
C TRP A 73 -9.46 17.54 -5.40
N PRO A 74 -8.53 18.42 -4.96
CA PRO A 74 -8.83 19.40 -3.93
C PRO A 74 -9.72 20.53 -4.50
N ASN A 75 -10.79 20.87 -3.79
CA ASN A 75 -11.60 22.05 -4.09
C ASN A 75 -10.86 23.34 -3.69
N LEU A 76 -10.90 24.37 -4.55
CA LEU A 76 -10.28 25.68 -4.35
C LEU A 76 -11.28 26.85 -4.37
N SER A 77 -12.59 26.57 -4.24
CA SER A 77 -13.61 27.62 -4.15
C SER A 77 -13.46 28.48 -2.87
N PRO A 78 -13.97 29.74 -2.84
CA PRO A 78 -13.87 30.62 -1.66
C PRO A 78 -14.41 30.03 -0.35
N SER A 79 -15.36 29.10 -0.40
CA SER A 79 -15.86 28.39 0.79
C SER A 79 -14.79 27.58 1.55
N MET A 80 -13.64 27.32 0.90
CA MET A 80 -12.48 26.63 1.48
C MET A 80 -11.59 27.56 2.32
N ASP A 81 -11.80 28.88 2.27
CA ASP A 81 -11.13 29.86 3.13
C ASP A 81 -11.70 29.90 4.54
N TYR A 82 -12.83 29.23 4.79
CA TYR A 82 -13.38 29.10 6.14
C TYR A 82 -12.41 28.34 7.07
N ALA A 83 -12.25 28.88 8.28
CA ALA A 83 -11.42 28.34 9.34
C ALA A 83 -12.12 28.49 10.70
N SER A 84 -11.96 27.52 11.59
CA SER A 84 -12.31 27.69 13.01
C SER A 84 -11.26 28.56 13.71
N PRO A 85 -11.61 29.22 14.83
CA PRO A 85 -10.63 29.97 15.62
C PRO A 85 -9.41 29.12 15.95
N ARG A 86 -8.21 29.66 15.71
CA ARG A 86 -6.90 29.01 15.95
C ARG A 86 -6.54 27.84 15.01
N LEU A 87 -7.34 27.56 13.98
CA LEU A 87 -7.01 26.56 12.95
C LEU A 87 -6.73 27.22 11.59
N PRO A 88 -5.87 26.64 10.74
CA PRO A 88 -5.70 27.08 9.37
C PRO A 88 -6.97 26.82 8.53
N PRO A 89 -7.15 27.53 7.39
CA PRO A 89 -8.29 27.32 6.52
C PRO A 89 -8.32 25.91 5.93
N LYS A 90 -9.54 25.39 5.68
CA LYS A 90 -9.77 24.04 5.13
C LYS A 90 -8.96 23.77 3.86
N ARG A 91 -8.74 24.79 3.03
CA ARG A 91 -7.93 24.71 1.80
C ARG A 91 -6.52 24.19 2.05
N GLU A 92 -5.89 24.59 3.15
CA GLU A 92 -4.51 24.18 3.44
C GLU A 92 -4.46 22.69 3.72
N ARG A 93 -5.40 22.18 4.52
CA ARG A 93 -5.48 20.75 4.82
C ARG A 93 -5.83 19.92 3.59
N ALA A 94 -6.74 20.41 2.75
CA ALA A 94 -7.10 19.74 1.50
C ALA A 94 -5.89 19.61 0.54
N LEU A 95 -5.11 20.68 0.38
CA LEU A 95 -3.90 20.67 -0.45
C LEU A 95 -2.82 19.74 0.13
N VAL A 96 -2.61 19.77 1.44
CA VAL A 96 -1.64 18.88 2.10
C VAL A 96 -2.00 17.41 1.87
N LEU A 97 -3.28 17.03 2.00
CA LEU A 97 -3.73 15.67 1.74
C LEU A 97 -3.60 15.29 0.26
N ALA A 98 -4.00 16.18 -0.65
CA ALA A 98 -3.92 15.93 -2.09
C ALA A 98 -2.48 15.82 -2.61
N PHE A 99 -1.50 16.43 -1.93
CA PHE A 99 -0.08 16.27 -2.28
C PHE A 99 0.60 15.09 -1.58
N ALA A 100 0.01 14.55 -0.52
CA ALA A 100 0.61 13.50 0.30
C ALA A 100 0.18 12.08 -0.10
N LEU A 101 -0.97 11.95 -0.76
CA LEU A 101 -1.63 10.72 -1.14
C LEU A 101 -1.68 10.62 -2.67
#